data_AF-A0A2H0LFI7-F1
#
_entry.id   AF-A0A2H0LFI7-F1
#
_cell.length_a   1.000
_cell.length_b   1.000
_cell.length_c   1.000
_cell.angle_alpha   90.00
_cell.angle_beta   90.00
_cell.angle_gamma   90.00
#
_symmetry.space_group_name_H-M   'P 1'
#
loop_
_entity.id
_entity.type
_entity.pdbx_description
1 polymer ?
#
loop_
_entity_poly.entity_id
_entity_poly.type
_entity_poly.pdbx_seq_one_letter_code
_entity_poly.pdbx_strand_id
1 'polypeptide(L)'
;MMRKGWFGLLAAAWLVCAPSAWAEMVLKILVVNPSETDVKEFTVRNPLPPEVKPEHVLDADGLKVDYDPQQGMYFVVGAVTLKPKESMTKRIVLQDVWSIPAERFSALRGEMEDILQKLSGTLYEERGRVMARAVERQLGEIEGHQNQPFMANPEEHITRYRADLKALQLVEADLVSLRQLMVMAALNPSSSQTPIVSMASSEAGDGDRGRGNLSILTTWRIIFAVLALLGAVSISFFFVWQRQLKMQLAKQTVRETGKGPTDEELLFSNGHGTAPPPAPARPPFDSKV
;
A
#
# COMPACT_ATOMS: atom_id res chain seq x y z
N MET A 1 50.62 45.15 23.39
CA MET A 1 49.56 44.81 24.38
C MET A 1 48.23 45.28 23.83
N MET A 2 47.36 44.36 23.36
CA MET A 2 46.08 43.97 24.00
C MET A 2 45.03 45.11 23.96
N ARG A 3 43.80 44.98 23.45
CA ARG A 3 42.89 43.84 23.24
C ARG A 3 41.88 44.14 22.13
N LYS A 4 41.54 43.11 21.36
CA LYS A 4 40.42 43.06 20.40
C LYS A 4 39.08 43.05 21.17
N GLY A 5 38.18 43.96 20.83
CA GLY A 5 36.79 43.96 21.31
C GLY A 5 35.88 43.27 20.29
N TRP A 6 35.47 42.05 20.63
CA TRP A 6 34.57 41.17 19.88
C TRP A 6 33.14 41.49 20.34
N PHE A 7 32.38 42.27 19.57
CA PHE A 7 30.94 42.40 19.79
C PHE A 7 30.21 41.30 19.01
N GLY A 8 29.78 40.28 19.75
CA GLY A 8 28.96 39.19 19.23
C GLY A 8 27.54 39.66 18.94
N LEU A 9 27.10 39.46 17.71
CA LEU A 9 25.69 39.48 17.33
C LEU A 9 25.06 38.15 17.77
N LEU A 10 24.32 38.19 18.89
CA LEU A 10 23.37 37.13 19.24
C LEU A 10 22.06 37.41 18.48
N ALA A 11 21.92 36.81 17.30
CA ALA A 11 20.63 36.68 16.64
C ALA A 11 19.84 35.57 17.34
N ALA A 12 18.96 35.95 18.26
CA ALA A 12 17.96 35.05 18.83
C ALA A 12 16.92 34.74 17.76
N ALA A 13 17.08 33.60 17.07
CA ALA A 13 16.07 33.03 16.21
C ALA A 13 14.93 32.48 17.10
N TRP A 14 13.87 33.27 17.25
CA TRP A 14 12.59 32.77 17.76
C TRP A 14 12.00 31.87 16.68
N LEU A 15 12.24 30.57 16.80
CA LEU A 15 11.52 29.56 16.05
C LEU A 15 10.07 29.57 16.58
N VAL A 16 9.19 30.32 15.92
CA VAL A 16 7.75 30.22 16.13
C VAL A 16 7.33 28.85 15.62
N CYS A 17 7.24 27.88 16.53
CA CYS A 17 6.58 26.62 16.27
C CYS A 17 5.10 26.94 16.12
N ALA A 18 4.62 27.06 14.88
CA ALA A 18 3.19 27.21 14.64
C ALA A 18 2.50 25.96 15.22
N PRO A 19 1.46 26.11 16.07
CA PRO A 19 0.64 24.98 16.44
C PRO A 19 -0.02 24.48 15.16
N SER A 20 0.38 23.28 14.73
CA SER A 20 -0.39 22.48 13.78
C SER A 20 -1.78 22.30 14.40
N ALA A 21 -2.75 23.06 13.93
CA ALA A 21 -4.14 22.90 14.32
C ALA A 21 -4.66 21.65 13.59
N TRP A 22 -4.50 20.50 14.25
CA TRP A 22 -5.09 19.25 13.76
C TRP A 22 -6.60 19.33 14.02
N ALA A 23 -7.40 18.94 13.03
CA ALA A 23 -8.82 18.75 13.26
C ALA A 23 -9.02 17.55 14.21
N GLU A 24 -9.89 17.73 15.20
CA GLU A 24 -10.19 16.74 16.24
C GLU A 24 -11.54 16.08 15.93
N MET A 25 -11.61 14.76 16.07
CA MET A 25 -12.82 13.98 15.89
C MET A 25 -13.16 13.18 17.15
N VAL A 26 -14.43 13.16 17.55
CA VAL A 26 -14.86 12.46 18.77
C VAL A 26 -15.82 11.32 18.45
N LEU A 27 -15.39 10.08 18.65
CA LEU A 27 -16.26 8.90 18.62
C LEU A 27 -16.92 8.70 19.97
N LYS A 28 -18.24 8.47 19.98
CA LYS A 28 -19.02 8.26 21.21
C LYS A 28 -19.49 6.83 21.28
N ILE A 29 -19.12 6.13 22.35
CA ILE A 29 -19.61 4.78 22.64
C ILE A 29 -20.60 4.88 23.80
N LEU A 30 -21.84 4.46 23.55
CA LEU A 30 -22.88 4.39 24.57
C LEU A 30 -22.92 2.99 25.18
N VAL A 31 -22.70 2.91 26.49
CA VAL A 31 -22.83 1.68 27.27
C VAL A 31 -24.03 1.84 28.19
N VAL A 32 -24.95 0.88 28.19
CA VAL A 32 -26.17 0.91 29.00
C VAL A 32 -26.26 -0.33 29.87
N ASN A 33 -26.62 -0.18 31.15
CA ASN A 33 -27.01 -1.30 31.99
C ASN A 33 -28.53 -1.49 31.93
N PRO A 34 -29.05 -2.53 31.26
CA PRO A 34 -30.49 -2.76 31.20
C PRO A 34 -31.07 -3.27 32.53
N SER A 35 -30.22 -3.72 33.46
CA SER A 35 -30.64 -4.32 34.73
C SER A 35 -31.34 -3.29 35.62
N GLU A 36 -32.39 -3.73 36.31
CA GLU A 36 -33.20 -2.86 37.18
C GLU A 36 -32.68 -2.82 38.62
N THR A 37 -31.93 -3.84 39.02
CA THR A 37 -31.52 -4.07 40.41
C THR A 37 -30.02 -4.21 40.59
N ASP A 38 -29.31 -4.72 39.58
CA ASP A 38 -27.92 -5.16 39.77
C ASP A 38 -26.91 -4.19 39.13
N VAL A 39 -25.87 -3.88 39.89
CA VAL A 39 -24.64 -3.25 39.37
C VAL A 39 -23.88 -4.32 38.58
N LYS A 40 -23.51 -4.00 37.34
CA LYS A 40 -22.80 -4.94 36.46
C LYS A 40 -21.60 -4.27 35.84
N GLU A 41 -20.55 -5.07 35.67
CA GLU A 41 -19.37 -4.71 34.90
C GLU A 41 -19.57 -5.14 33.44
N PHE A 42 -19.37 -4.20 32.53
CA PHE A 42 -19.46 -4.40 31.09
C PHE A 42 -18.08 -4.26 30.49
N THR A 43 -17.65 -5.26 29.71
CA THR A 43 -16.46 -5.13 28.87
C THR A 43 -16.86 -4.43 27.57
N VAL A 44 -16.36 -3.22 27.38
CA VAL A 44 -16.50 -2.47 26.12
C VAL A 44 -15.41 -2.95 25.19
N ARG A 45 -15.81 -3.40 23.99
CA ARG A 45 -14.90 -3.68 22.88
C ARG A 45 -15.49 -3.05 21.63
N ASN A 46 -14.81 -2.06 21.06
CA ASN A 46 -15.29 -1.38 19.86
C ASN A 46 -14.16 -1.24 18.83
N PRO A 47 -14.34 -1.71 17.60
CA PRO A 47 -13.35 -1.53 16.55
C PRO A 47 -13.19 -0.05 16.20
N LEU A 48 -11.95 0.36 15.94
CA LEU A 48 -11.65 1.66 15.33
C LEU A 48 -11.73 1.54 13.80
N PRO A 49 -11.99 2.64 13.08
CA PRO A 49 -11.88 2.64 11.63
C PRO A 49 -10.48 2.17 11.19
N PRO A 50 -10.36 1.37 10.11
CA PRO A 50 -9.09 0.79 9.67
C PRO A 50 -8.03 1.82 9.28
N GLU A 51 -8.44 3.06 8.97
CA GLU A 51 -7.54 4.16 8.66
C GLU A 51 -6.82 4.72 9.90
N VAL A 52 -7.31 4.42 11.11
CA VAL A 52 -6.82 4.96 12.38
C VAL A 52 -5.71 4.08 12.94
N LYS A 53 -4.59 4.71 13.30
CA LYS A 53 -3.48 4.10 14.02
C LYS A 53 -3.48 4.51 15.49
N PRO A 54 -2.74 3.79 16.37
CA PRO A 54 -2.62 4.16 17.78
C PRO A 54 -2.11 5.58 17.99
N GLU A 55 -1.20 6.03 17.12
CA GLU A 55 -0.64 7.39 17.15
C GLU A 55 -1.66 8.49 16.84
N HIS A 56 -2.83 8.14 16.30
CA HIS A 56 -3.93 9.06 15.98
C HIS A 56 -4.96 9.12 17.10
N VAL A 57 -4.83 8.30 18.16
CA VAL A 57 -5.72 8.31 19.32
C VAL A 57 -5.18 9.32 20.33
N LEU A 58 -5.86 10.45 20.48
CA LEU A 58 -5.46 11.53 21.39
C LEU A 58 -5.91 11.25 22.83
N ASP A 59 -7.13 10.73 22.99
CA ASP A 59 -7.67 10.31 24.28
C ASP A 59 -8.63 9.13 24.08
N ALA A 60 -8.47 8.08 24.88
CA ALA A 60 -9.30 6.88 24.85
C ALA A 60 -10.26 6.79 26.06
N ASP A 61 -10.36 7.84 26.90
CA ASP A 61 -11.27 7.92 28.05
C ASP A 61 -11.15 6.69 28.97
N GLY A 62 -9.90 6.32 29.28
CA GLY A 62 -9.55 5.18 30.13
C GLY A 62 -9.64 3.81 29.46
N LEU A 63 -9.99 3.74 28.18
CA LEU A 63 -9.92 2.50 27.38
C LEU A 63 -8.49 2.29 26.86
N LYS A 64 -8.13 1.04 26.60
CA LYS A 64 -6.85 0.65 25.97
C LYS A 64 -7.05 0.42 24.48
N VAL A 65 -6.09 0.85 23.67
CA VAL A 65 -6.07 0.57 22.24
C VAL A 65 -5.22 -0.66 22.00
N ASP A 66 -5.82 -1.71 21.45
CA ASP A 66 -5.15 -2.96 21.09
C ASP A 66 -5.35 -3.27 19.59
N TYR A 67 -4.54 -4.18 19.05
CA TYR A 67 -4.60 -4.61 17.65
C TYR A 67 -5.16 -6.03 17.55
N ASP A 68 -6.15 -6.24 16.67
CA ASP A 68 -6.66 -7.56 16.35
C ASP A 68 -5.92 -8.11 15.12
N PRO A 69 -5.02 -9.10 15.26
CA PRO A 69 -4.26 -9.66 14.14
C PRO A 69 -5.10 -10.50 13.19
N GLN A 70 -6.28 -10.99 13.60
CA GLN A 70 -7.16 -11.75 12.73
C GLN A 70 -7.93 -10.82 11.79
N GLN A 71 -8.36 -9.67 12.30
CA GLN A 71 -9.14 -8.69 11.54
C GLN A 71 -8.27 -7.61 10.89
N GLY A 72 -7.01 -7.48 11.31
CA GLY A 72 -6.08 -6.50 10.77
C GLY A 72 -6.41 -5.06 11.16
N MET A 73 -7.04 -4.85 12.32
CA MET A 73 -7.56 -3.53 12.73
C MET A 73 -7.37 -3.26 14.22
N TYR A 74 -7.31 -1.98 14.58
CA TYR A 74 -7.24 -1.55 15.97
C TYR A 74 -8.63 -1.52 16.60
N PHE A 75 -8.69 -1.73 17.92
CA PHE A 75 -9.92 -1.63 18.69
C PHE A 75 -9.63 -1.03 20.06
N VAL A 76 -10.64 -0.41 20.65
CA VAL A 76 -10.60 0.03 22.05
C VAL A 76 -11.23 -1.03 22.94
N VAL A 77 -10.61 -1.29 24.08
CA VAL A 77 -11.09 -2.26 25.07
C VAL A 77 -10.96 -1.72 26.50
N GLY A 78 -11.95 -1.99 27.32
CA GLY A 78 -11.90 -1.66 28.74
C GLY A 78 -13.13 -2.13 29.50
N ALA A 79 -13.03 -2.17 30.81
CA ALA A 79 -14.13 -2.49 31.70
C ALA A 79 -14.81 -1.21 32.22
N VAL A 80 -16.13 -1.25 32.30
CA VAL A 80 -16.96 -0.18 32.84
C VAL A 80 -17.96 -0.78 33.81
N THR A 81 -17.98 -0.29 35.05
CA THR A 81 -18.99 -0.66 36.03
C THR A 81 -20.14 0.33 35.98
N LEU A 82 -21.37 -0.15 35.77
CA LEU A 82 -22.58 0.67 35.69
C LEU A 82 -23.61 0.23 36.75
N LYS A 83 -24.23 1.21 37.39
CA LYS A 83 -25.37 1.01 38.29
C LYS A 83 -26.62 0.59 37.51
N PRO A 84 -27.67 0.10 38.17
CA PRO A 84 -28.93 -0.25 37.52
C PRO A 84 -29.50 0.94 36.74
N LYS A 85 -29.95 0.70 35.51
CA LYS A 85 -30.46 1.71 34.57
C LYS A 85 -29.49 2.87 34.25
N GLU A 86 -28.21 2.77 34.64
CA GLU A 86 -27.21 3.78 34.31
C GLU A 86 -26.75 3.62 32.86
N SER A 87 -26.55 4.75 32.19
CA SER A 87 -25.92 4.83 30.88
C SER A 87 -24.68 5.71 30.98
N MET A 88 -23.60 5.29 30.35
CA MET A 88 -22.36 6.05 30.33
C MET A 88 -21.87 6.14 28.89
N THR A 89 -21.47 7.35 28.49
CA THR A 89 -20.89 7.61 27.18
C THR A 89 -19.39 7.75 27.32
N LYS A 90 -18.64 6.86 26.68
CA LYS A 90 -17.19 6.98 26.50
C LYS A 90 -16.89 7.82 25.27
N ARG A 91 -15.99 8.81 25.41
CA ARG A 91 -15.58 9.68 24.30
C ARG A 91 -14.16 9.36 23.89
N ILE A 92 -13.98 8.86 22.67
CA ILE A 92 -12.67 8.58 22.11
C ILE A 92 -12.33 9.72 21.17
N VAL A 93 -11.29 10.46 21.54
CA VAL A 93 -10.80 11.60 20.78
C VAL A 93 -9.71 11.12 19.83
N LEU A 94 -9.93 11.36 18.55
CA LEU A 94 -9.05 10.99 17.46
C LEU A 94 -8.57 12.24 16.73
N GLN A 95 -7.35 12.17 16.22
CA GLN A 95 -6.89 13.06 15.19
C GLN A 95 -7.61 12.75 13.87
N ASP A 96 -8.08 13.78 13.18
CA ASP A 96 -8.67 13.62 11.86
C ASP A 96 -7.59 13.23 10.83
N VAL A 97 -7.81 12.08 10.19
CA VAL A 97 -6.95 11.51 9.15
C VAL A 97 -7.70 11.28 7.83
N TRP A 98 -8.97 11.68 7.75
CA TRP A 98 -9.84 11.45 6.60
C TRP A 98 -9.82 12.65 5.65
N SER A 99 -8.63 13.09 5.29
CA SER A 99 -8.40 14.17 4.33
C SER A 99 -7.40 13.73 3.26
N ILE A 100 -7.74 13.99 2.01
CA ILE A 100 -6.89 13.85 0.85
C ILE A 100 -6.03 15.11 0.75
N PRO A 101 -4.69 14.98 0.75
CA PRO A 101 -3.78 16.13 0.68
C PRO A 101 -3.98 16.97 -0.59
N ALA A 102 -3.91 18.29 -0.46
CA ALA A 102 -4.05 19.24 -1.56
C ALA A 102 -3.02 18.99 -2.68
N GLU A 103 -1.83 18.53 -2.30
CA GLU A 103 -0.74 18.18 -3.20
C GLU A 103 -1.16 17.10 -4.19
N ARG A 104 -2.00 16.13 -3.76
CA ARG A 104 -2.48 15.06 -4.63
C ARG A 104 -3.37 15.60 -5.75
N PHE A 105 -4.26 16.55 -5.44
CA PHE A 105 -5.08 17.19 -6.46
C PHE A 105 -4.22 18.00 -7.44
N SER A 106 -3.24 18.74 -6.92
CA SER A 106 -2.33 19.53 -7.76
C SER A 106 -1.49 18.64 -8.71
N ALA A 107 -1.04 17.48 -8.25
CA ALA A 107 -0.31 16.53 -9.07
C ALA A 107 -1.16 15.95 -10.21
N LEU A 108 -2.42 15.58 -9.92
CA LEU A 108 -3.34 15.05 -10.94
C LEU A 108 -3.72 16.11 -11.99
N ARG A 109 -3.94 17.36 -11.56
CA ARG A 109 -4.16 18.49 -12.48
C ARG A 109 -2.95 18.78 -13.34
N GLY A 110 -1.76 18.84 -12.74
CA GLY A 110 -0.51 19.06 -13.48
C GLY A 110 -0.29 17.99 -14.55
N GLU A 111 -0.54 16.72 -14.20
CA GLU A 111 -0.46 15.64 -15.17
C GLU A 111 -1.49 15.78 -16.31
N MET A 112 -2.74 16.13 -15.98
CA MET A 112 -3.78 16.38 -16.97
C MET A 112 -3.37 17.49 -17.94
N GLU A 113 -2.85 18.60 -17.43
CA GLU A 113 -2.38 19.75 -18.21
C GLU A 113 -1.21 19.36 -19.13
N ASP A 114 -0.23 18.62 -18.62
CA ASP A 114 0.90 18.10 -19.40
C ASP A 114 0.42 17.22 -20.57
N ILE A 115 -0.60 16.38 -20.34
CA ILE A 115 -1.19 15.54 -21.39
C ILE A 115 -1.89 16.40 -22.43
N LEU A 116 -2.69 17.39 -22.01
CA LEU A 116 -3.39 18.29 -22.92
C LEU A 116 -2.42 19.11 -23.78
N GLN A 117 -1.31 19.57 -23.20
CA GLN A 117 -0.28 20.29 -23.95
C GLN A 117 0.31 19.43 -25.06
N LYS A 118 0.57 18.14 -24.78
CA LYS A 118 1.08 17.17 -25.78
C LYS A 118 0.03 16.78 -26.83
N LEU A 119 -1.25 16.90 -26.50
CA LEU A 119 -2.36 16.66 -27.43
C LEU A 119 -2.68 17.87 -28.31
N SER A 120 -2.18 19.06 -27.98
CA SER A 120 -2.51 20.26 -28.73
C SER A 120 -2.04 20.20 -30.19
N GLY A 121 -2.91 20.59 -31.12
CA GLY A 121 -2.66 20.51 -32.56
C GLY A 121 -2.82 19.11 -33.16
N THR A 122 -3.26 18.12 -32.38
CA THR A 122 -3.52 16.75 -32.85
C THR A 122 -5.03 16.54 -33.09
N LEU A 123 -5.41 15.52 -33.87
CA LEU A 123 -6.84 15.15 -34.04
C LEU A 123 -7.53 14.74 -32.73
N TYR A 124 -6.75 14.43 -31.69
CA TYR A 124 -7.26 13.97 -30.42
C TYR A 124 -7.45 15.12 -29.41
N GLU A 125 -7.05 16.35 -29.75
CA GLU A 125 -7.11 17.51 -28.86
C GLU A 125 -8.51 17.73 -28.27
N GLU A 126 -9.54 17.81 -29.12
CA GLU A 126 -10.91 18.08 -28.68
C GLU A 126 -11.45 16.97 -27.79
N ARG A 127 -11.15 15.70 -28.12
CA ARG A 127 -11.53 14.56 -27.27
C ARG A 127 -10.81 14.62 -25.93
N GLY A 128 -9.52 14.97 -25.93
CA GLY A 128 -8.73 15.17 -24.72
C GLY A 128 -9.32 16.28 -23.85
N ARG A 129 -9.69 17.42 -24.42
CA ARG A 129 -10.33 18.53 -23.69
C ARG A 129 -11.66 18.14 -23.04
N VAL A 130 -12.48 17.33 -23.72
CA VAL A 130 -13.74 16.83 -23.15
C VAL A 130 -13.48 15.95 -21.91
N MET A 131 -12.53 15.02 -22.01
CA MET A 131 -12.16 14.15 -20.89
C MET A 131 -11.54 14.94 -19.73
N ALA A 132 -10.65 15.89 -20.03
CA ALA A 132 -10.04 16.75 -19.01
C ALA A 132 -11.07 17.58 -18.25
N ARG A 133 -12.10 18.12 -18.93
CA ARG A 133 -13.20 18.81 -18.23
C ARG A 133 -13.99 17.88 -17.30
N ALA A 134 -14.15 16.62 -17.68
CA ALA A 134 -14.80 15.63 -16.82
C ALA A 134 -13.96 15.32 -15.57
N VAL A 135 -12.65 15.13 -15.75
CA VAL A 135 -11.67 14.97 -14.66
C VAL A 135 -11.67 16.17 -13.72
N GLU A 136 -11.55 17.38 -14.26
CA GLU A 136 -11.52 18.61 -13.46
C GLU A 136 -12.81 18.79 -12.65
N ARG A 137 -13.97 18.49 -13.25
CA ARG A 137 -15.25 18.51 -12.54
C ARG A 137 -15.26 17.53 -11.37
N GLN A 138 -14.79 16.30 -11.56
CA GLN A 138 -14.74 15.30 -10.48
C GLN A 138 -13.77 15.70 -9.37
N LEU A 139 -12.58 16.21 -9.72
CA LEU A 139 -11.63 16.71 -8.73
C LEU A 139 -12.22 17.88 -7.92
N GLY A 140 -12.90 18.80 -8.59
CA GLY A 140 -13.59 19.92 -7.94
C GLY A 140 -14.75 19.48 -7.04
N GLU A 141 -15.51 18.44 -7.43
CA GLU A 141 -16.56 17.84 -6.59
C GLU A 141 -15.95 17.25 -5.30
N ILE A 142 -14.85 16.49 -5.41
CA ILE A 142 -14.15 15.91 -4.25
C ILE A 142 -13.59 16.99 -3.33
N GLU A 143 -12.87 17.98 -3.87
CA GLU A 143 -12.35 19.10 -3.06
C GLU A 143 -13.50 19.90 -2.40
N GLY A 144 -14.60 20.06 -3.13
CA GLY A 144 -15.82 20.67 -2.62
C GLY A 144 -16.38 19.93 -1.41
N HIS A 145 -16.35 18.59 -1.40
CA HIS A 145 -16.76 17.78 -0.26
C HIS A 145 -15.86 17.96 0.96
N GLN A 146 -14.55 18.08 0.77
CA GLN A 146 -13.59 18.25 1.87
C GLN A 146 -13.62 19.65 2.49
N ASN A 147 -13.92 20.67 1.68
CA ASN A 147 -13.99 22.07 2.13
C ASN A 147 -15.31 22.40 2.85
N GLN A 148 -16.26 21.46 2.92
CA GLN A 148 -17.46 21.63 3.73
C GLN A 148 -17.08 21.65 5.21
N PRO A 149 -17.74 22.49 6.04
CA PRO A 149 -17.51 22.50 7.48
C PRO A 149 -17.64 21.08 8.03
N PHE A 150 -16.71 20.72 8.92
CA PHE A 150 -16.70 19.41 9.57
C PHE A 150 -18.11 19.06 10.03
N MET A 151 -18.68 18.00 9.46
CA MET A 151 -20.03 17.58 9.80
C MET A 151 -20.01 17.06 11.23
N ALA A 152 -21.02 17.41 12.03
CA ALA A 152 -21.12 17.00 13.43
C ALA A 152 -21.18 15.48 13.63
N ASN A 153 -21.29 14.70 12.54
CA ASN A 153 -21.30 13.25 12.53
C ASN A 153 -19.98 12.66 11.97
N PRO A 154 -19.12 12.08 12.83
CA PRO A 154 -17.91 11.35 12.45
C PRO A 154 -18.12 10.26 11.40
N GLU A 155 -19.21 9.48 11.50
CA GLU A 155 -19.44 8.34 10.61
C GLU A 155 -19.72 8.79 9.17
N GLU A 156 -20.46 9.90 9.03
CA GLU A 156 -20.72 10.49 7.72
C GLU A 156 -19.44 11.03 7.09
N HIS A 157 -18.60 11.69 7.88
CA HIS A 157 -17.31 12.20 7.43
C HIS A 157 -16.41 11.06 6.90
N ILE A 158 -16.26 9.97 7.66
CA ILE A 158 -15.50 8.78 7.25
C ILE A 158 -16.09 8.16 5.97
N THR A 159 -17.42 8.05 5.91
CA THR A 159 -18.11 7.47 4.75
C THR A 159 -17.88 8.29 3.49
N ARG A 160 -17.92 9.61 3.60
CA ARG A 160 -17.68 10.54 2.51
C ARG A 160 -16.24 10.44 2.01
N TYR A 161 -15.26 10.46 2.90
CA TYR A 161 -13.85 10.26 2.54
C TYR A 161 -13.64 8.95 1.75
N ARG A 162 -14.27 7.84 2.16
CA ARG A 162 -14.18 6.57 1.42
C ARG A 162 -14.84 6.63 0.05
N ALA A 163 -15.92 7.39 -0.09
CA ALA A 163 -16.56 7.63 -1.39
C ALA A 163 -15.65 8.49 -2.29
N ASP A 164 -15.03 9.52 -1.72
CA ASP A 164 -14.10 10.40 -2.42
C ASP A 164 -12.84 9.65 -2.88
N LEU A 165 -12.31 8.72 -2.07
CA LEU A 165 -11.23 7.82 -2.50
C LEU A 165 -11.61 6.97 -3.72
N LYS A 166 -12.86 6.49 -3.78
CA LYS A 166 -13.36 5.74 -4.95
C LYS A 166 -13.52 6.65 -6.16
N ALA A 167 -14.04 7.85 -5.98
CA ALA A 167 -14.14 8.84 -7.04
C ALA A 167 -12.76 9.21 -7.60
N LEU A 168 -11.75 9.32 -6.72
CA LEU A 168 -10.38 9.59 -7.13
C LEU A 168 -9.77 8.45 -7.97
N GLN A 169 -10.11 7.19 -7.67
CA GLN A 169 -9.70 6.06 -8.51
C GLN A 169 -10.32 6.14 -9.92
N LEU A 170 -11.55 6.63 -10.04
CA LEU A 170 -12.18 6.86 -11.34
C LEU A 170 -11.46 7.98 -12.10
N VAL A 171 -11.09 9.08 -11.42
CA VAL A 171 -10.26 10.14 -12.01
C VAL A 171 -8.93 9.60 -12.53
N GLU A 172 -8.24 8.76 -11.73
CA GLU A 172 -6.98 8.14 -12.14
C GLU A 172 -7.16 7.24 -13.39
N ALA A 173 -8.27 6.52 -13.48
CA ALA A 173 -8.61 5.72 -14.66
C ALA A 173 -8.91 6.58 -15.91
N ASP A 174 -9.58 7.71 -15.74
CA ASP A 174 -9.83 8.68 -16.81
C ASP A 174 -8.52 9.32 -17.29
N LEU A 175 -7.57 9.61 -16.39
CA LEU A 175 -6.22 10.06 -16.75
C LEU A 175 -5.43 8.99 -17.51
N VAL A 176 -5.57 7.70 -17.17
CA VAL A 176 -4.98 6.61 -17.98
C VAL A 176 -5.54 6.63 -19.41
N SER A 177 -6.85 6.83 -19.56
CA SER A 177 -7.49 6.95 -20.88
C SER A 177 -6.99 8.17 -21.66
N LEU A 178 -6.78 9.30 -20.99
CA LEU A 178 -6.15 10.49 -21.57
C LEU A 178 -4.71 10.23 -22.03
N ARG A 179 -3.90 9.53 -21.22
CA ARG A 179 -2.54 9.13 -21.61
C ARG A 179 -2.55 8.24 -22.86
N GLN A 180 -3.53 7.33 -22.98
CA GLN A 180 -3.66 6.49 -24.18
C GLN A 180 -3.94 7.33 -25.43
N LEU A 181 -4.80 8.36 -25.34
CA LEU A 181 -5.02 9.29 -26.45
C LEU A 181 -3.73 10.01 -26.86
N MET A 182 -2.93 10.44 -25.88
CA MET A 182 -1.62 11.06 -26.13
C MET A 182 -0.66 10.12 -26.84
N VAL A 183 -0.61 8.84 -26.44
CA VAL A 183 0.20 7.83 -27.12
C VAL A 183 -0.28 7.62 -28.55
N MET A 184 -1.59 7.53 -28.79
CA MET A 184 -2.15 7.40 -30.14
C MET A 184 -1.82 8.61 -31.03
N ALA A 185 -1.86 9.81 -30.46
CA ALA A 185 -1.49 11.03 -31.15
C ALA A 185 0.00 11.03 -31.54
N ALA A 186 0.88 10.58 -30.64
CA ALA A 186 2.30 10.47 -30.90
C ALA A 186 2.65 9.43 -31.98
N LEU A 187 1.84 8.37 -32.12
CA LEU A 187 2.00 7.34 -33.14
C LEU A 187 1.47 7.75 -34.52
N ASN A 188 0.55 8.73 -34.59
CA ASN A 188 -0.09 9.20 -35.82
C ASN A 188 0.12 10.72 -36.04
N PRO A 189 1.37 11.18 -36.25
CA PRO A 189 1.68 12.61 -36.39
C PRO A 189 1.11 13.26 -37.66
N SER A 190 0.70 12.47 -38.66
CA SER A 190 0.39 12.92 -40.03
C SER A 190 -0.96 13.61 -40.22
N SER A 191 -1.71 13.89 -39.14
CA SER A 191 -3.06 14.41 -39.24
C SER A 191 -3.21 15.90 -38.94
N SER A 192 -2.11 16.59 -38.64
CA SER A 192 -2.07 18.02 -38.34
C SER A 192 -1.80 18.92 -39.57
N GLN A 193 -2.11 18.48 -40.79
CA GLN A 193 -2.04 19.32 -41.99
C GLN A 193 -3.36 19.33 -42.75
N THR A 194 -4.20 20.31 -42.42
CA THR A 194 -4.84 21.16 -43.45
C THR A 194 -5.16 22.54 -42.85
N PRO A 195 -4.43 23.59 -43.26
CA PRO A 195 -5.03 24.89 -43.46
C PRO A 195 -5.50 24.96 -44.93
N ILE A 196 -6.80 25.15 -45.12
CA ILE A 196 -7.38 25.53 -46.40
C ILE A 196 -6.82 26.91 -46.80
N VAL A 197 -6.20 26.96 -47.98
CA VAL A 197 -5.86 28.13 -48.82
C VAL A 197 -4.85 29.15 -48.27
N SER A 198 -3.62 29.07 -48.79
CA SER A 198 -2.74 30.21 -49.02
C SER A 198 -1.74 29.84 -50.12
N MET A 199 -2.13 30.08 -51.38
CA MET A 199 -1.16 30.22 -52.46
C MET A 199 -0.46 31.57 -52.30
N ALA A 200 0.84 31.55 -51.99
CA ALA A 200 1.81 32.54 -52.44
C ALA A 200 3.24 32.07 -52.07
N SER A 201 3.94 31.57 -53.09
CA SER A 201 5.34 31.84 -53.46
C SER A 201 6.44 32.08 -52.41
N SER A 202 7.63 31.56 -52.79
CA SER A 202 9.00 31.98 -52.41
C SER A 202 9.41 31.65 -50.96
N GLU A 203 10.59 31.16 -50.64
CA GLU A 203 11.86 30.98 -51.35
C GLU A 203 12.75 30.10 -50.46
N ALA A 204 13.80 29.53 -51.06
CA ALA A 204 14.82 28.74 -50.40
C ALA A 204 15.52 29.51 -49.25
N GLY A 205 15.77 28.79 -48.15
CA GLY A 205 16.51 29.28 -46.99
C GLY A 205 17.00 28.11 -46.15
N ASP A 206 18.12 27.52 -46.60
CA ASP A 206 18.97 26.63 -45.84
C ASP A 206 19.44 27.32 -44.54
N GLY A 207 19.38 26.60 -43.41
CA GLY A 207 19.53 27.19 -42.08
C GLY A 207 19.34 26.19 -40.95
N ASP A 208 20.30 25.28 -40.84
CA ASP A 208 20.86 24.71 -39.60
C ASP A 208 19.89 24.17 -38.52
N ARG A 209 19.71 22.84 -38.53
CA ARG A 209 18.99 22.06 -37.51
C ARG A 209 19.93 21.63 -36.38
N GLY A 210 20.10 22.50 -35.39
CA GLY A 210 20.59 22.15 -34.07
C GLY A 210 19.45 21.82 -33.09
N ARG A 211 18.84 20.63 -33.17
CA ARG A 211 18.03 20.08 -32.06
C ARG A 211 17.95 18.55 -32.16
N GLY A 212 18.53 17.88 -31.15
CA GLY A 212 18.65 16.44 -31.06
C GLY A 212 17.30 15.73 -30.99
N ASN A 213 16.80 15.29 -32.13
CA ASN A 213 15.78 14.26 -32.21
C ASN A 213 16.46 12.91 -31.94
N LEU A 214 16.36 12.40 -30.71
CA LEU A 214 16.61 11.00 -30.45
C LEU A 214 15.58 10.20 -31.25
N SER A 215 16.05 9.65 -32.37
CA SER A 215 15.27 8.80 -33.26
C SER A 215 14.55 7.73 -32.45
N ILE A 216 13.24 7.60 -32.65
CA ILE A 216 12.39 6.55 -32.04
C ILE A 216 13.00 5.15 -32.28
N LEU A 217 13.75 4.97 -33.37
CA LEU A 217 14.52 3.75 -33.67
C LEU A 217 15.67 3.52 -32.68
N THR A 218 16.30 4.57 -32.14
CA THR A 218 17.36 4.46 -31.14
C THR A 218 16.79 4.06 -29.77
N THR A 219 15.64 4.60 -29.38
CA THR A 219 14.97 4.23 -28.11
C THR A 219 14.56 2.76 -28.09
N TRP A 220 13.94 2.26 -29.16
CA TRP A 220 13.58 0.83 -29.26
C TRP A 220 14.81 -0.09 -29.23
N ARG A 221 15.93 0.31 -29.87
CA ARG A 221 17.19 -0.46 -29.80
C ARG A 221 17.76 -0.51 -28.40
N ILE A 222 17.64 0.56 -27.62
CA ILE A 222 18.06 0.58 -26.21
C ILE A 222 17.18 -0.36 -25.38
N ILE A 223 15.86 -0.34 -25.57
CA ILE A 223 14.95 -1.25 -24.84
C ILE A 223 15.31 -2.72 -25.11
N PHE A 224 15.48 -3.09 -26.39
CA PHE A 224 15.89 -4.45 -26.74
C PHE A 224 17.27 -4.82 -26.18
N ALA A 225 18.23 -3.89 -26.14
CA ALA A 225 19.54 -4.12 -25.56
C ALA A 225 19.45 -4.38 -24.03
N VAL A 226 18.64 -3.61 -23.31
CA VAL A 226 18.41 -3.81 -21.87
C VAL A 226 17.72 -5.14 -21.59
N LEU A 227 16.69 -5.49 -22.37
CA LEU A 227 16.00 -6.77 -22.23
C LEU A 227 16.91 -7.97 -22.52
N ALA A 228 17.76 -7.88 -23.55
CA ALA A 228 18.75 -8.90 -23.87
C ALA A 228 19.77 -9.08 -22.73
N LEU A 229 20.23 -7.97 -22.13
CA LEU A 229 21.16 -7.99 -21.00
C LEU A 229 20.53 -8.61 -19.75
N LEU A 230 19.29 -8.23 -19.41
CA LEU A 230 18.54 -8.83 -18.29
C LEU A 230 18.30 -10.33 -18.50
N GLY A 231 18.00 -10.74 -19.74
CA GLY A 231 17.89 -12.15 -20.11
C GLY A 231 19.19 -12.92 -19.89
N ALA A 232 20.33 -12.37 -20.33
CA ALA A 232 21.64 -12.99 -20.14
C ALA A 232 22.03 -13.13 -18.66
N VAL A 233 21.70 -12.13 -17.82
CA VAL A 233 21.93 -12.18 -16.37
C VAL A 233 21.05 -13.26 -15.73
N SER A 234 19.77 -13.34 -16.08
CA SER A 234 18.85 -14.37 -15.59
C SER A 234 19.32 -15.79 -15.94
N ILE A 235 19.76 -16.00 -17.19
CA ILE A 235 20.33 -17.27 -17.65
C ILE A 235 21.59 -17.63 -16.83
N SER A 236 22.45 -16.65 -16.57
CA SER A 236 23.67 -16.88 -15.77
C SER A 236 23.35 -17.33 -14.34
N PHE A 237 22.38 -16.70 -13.68
CA PHE A 237 21.90 -17.13 -12.37
C PHE A 237 21.29 -18.53 -12.40
N PHE A 238 20.52 -18.86 -13.44
CA PHE A 238 19.96 -20.19 -13.60
C PHE A 238 21.04 -21.28 -13.72
N PHE A 239 22.14 -21.00 -14.45
CA PHE A 239 23.27 -21.94 -14.55
C PHE A 239 24.01 -22.12 -13.22
N VAL A 240 24.23 -21.03 -12.47
CA VAL A 240 24.84 -21.09 -11.13
C VAL A 240 23.97 -21.94 -10.19
N TRP A 241 22.65 -21.73 -10.21
CA TRP A 241 21.70 -22.48 -9.41
C TRP A 241 21.62 -23.96 -9.82
N GLN A 242 21.54 -24.26 -11.13
CA GLN A 242 21.59 -25.62 -11.66
C GLN A 242 22.85 -26.38 -11.21
N ARG A 243 24.00 -25.70 -11.16
CA ARG A 243 25.25 -26.28 -10.68
C ARG A 243 25.22 -26.55 -9.16
N GLN A 244 24.59 -25.68 -8.37
CA GLN A 244 24.42 -25.90 -6.93
C GLN A 244 23.48 -27.07 -6.62
N LEU A 245 22.37 -27.22 -7.36
CA LEU A 245 21.45 -28.35 -7.19
C LEU A 245 22.15 -29.71 -7.36
N LYS A 246 22.98 -29.84 -8.40
CA LYS A 246 23.75 -31.07 -8.63
C LYS A 246 24.70 -31.39 -7.48
N MET A 247 25.31 -30.37 -6.85
CA MET A 247 26.17 -30.58 -5.68
C MET A 247 25.40 -30.96 -4.42
N GLN A 248 24.14 -30.54 -4.26
CA GLN A 248 23.31 -30.96 -3.12
C GLN A 248 22.83 -32.41 -3.27
N LEU A 249 22.42 -32.81 -4.47
CA LEU A 249 22.08 -34.19 -4.79
C LEU A 249 23.28 -35.13 -4.59
N ALA A 250 24.48 -34.72 -5.01
CA ALA A 250 25.72 -35.48 -4.79
C ALA A 250 26.10 -35.59 -3.30
N LYS A 251 25.78 -34.57 -2.48
CA LYS A 251 26.02 -34.62 -1.03
C LYS A 251 25.03 -35.53 -0.30
N GLN A 252 23.79 -35.67 -0.79
CA GLN A 252 22.83 -36.61 -0.22
C GLN A 252 23.18 -38.07 -0.56
N THR A 253 23.57 -38.37 -1.80
CA THR A 253 24.01 -39.72 -2.17
C THR A 253 25.27 -40.16 -1.44
N VAL A 254 26.23 -39.25 -1.20
CA VAL A 254 27.42 -39.55 -0.37
C VAL A 254 27.09 -39.66 1.12
N ARG A 255 26.08 -38.94 1.63
CA ARG A 255 25.64 -39.08 3.03
C ARG A 255 24.87 -40.38 3.26
N GLU A 256 24.16 -40.90 2.25
CA GLU A 256 23.51 -42.21 2.31
C GLU A 256 24.50 -43.36 2.11
N THR A 257 25.55 -43.21 1.30
CA THR A 257 26.60 -44.24 1.15
C THR A 257 27.72 -44.18 2.21
N GLY A 258 27.88 -43.04 2.90
CA GLY A 258 28.84 -42.86 4.00
C GLY A 258 28.30 -43.23 5.38
N LYS A 259 26.99 -43.53 5.50
CA LYS A 259 26.43 -44.13 6.70
C LYS A 259 26.62 -45.65 6.59
N GLY A 260 27.78 -46.13 7.04
CA GLY A 260 28.05 -47.56 7.19
C GLY A 260 26.93 -48.24 8.01
N PRO A 261 26.74 -49.56 7.83
CA PRO A 261 25.55 -50.26 8.31
C PRO A 261 25.35 -49.99 9.79
N THR A 262 24.20 -49.40 10.11
CA THR A 262 23.73 -49.26 11.49
C THR A 262 23.64 -50.64 12.13
N ASP A 263 24.03 -50.75 13.40
CA ASP A 263 24.12 -52.00 14.20
C ASP A 263 22.84 -52.86 14.20
N GLU A 264 21.73 -52.31 13.70
CA GLU A 264 20.44 -52.95 13.50
C GLU A 264 20.44 -53.94 12.32
N GLU A 265 21.31 -53.76 11.31
CA GLU A 265 21.43 -54.67 10.15
C GLU A 265 22.37 -55.86 10.42
N LEU A 266 23.25 -55.75 11.42
CA LEU A 266 24.08 -56.86 11.91
C LEU A 266 23.30 -57.84 12.82
N LEU A 267 22.14 -57.45 13.33
CA LEU A 267 21.28 -58.32 14.16
C LEU A 267 20.45 -59.32 13.35
N PHE A 268 20.25 -59.09 12.05
CA PHE A 268 19.41 -59.94 11.20
C PHE A 268 20.19 -60.87 10.26
N SER A 269 21.53 -60.83 10.25
CA SER A 269 22.35 -61.64 9.34
C SER A 269 22.82 -62.99 9.90
N ASN A 270 22.51 -63.34 11.17
CA ASN A 270 22.87 -64.64 11.75
C ASN A 270 21.62 -65.35 12.30
N GLY A 271 21.03 -66.24 11.49
CA GLY A 271 19.82 -66.95 11.89
C GLY A 271 19.56 -68.25 11.13
N HIS A 272 20.61 -69.02 10.81
CA HIS A 272 20.43 -70.45 10.52
C HIS A 272 20.23 -71.22 11.84
N GLY A 273 19.01 -71.73 12.05
CA GLY A 273 18.69 -72.99 12.72
C GLY A 273 19.02 -73.16 14.20
N THR A 274 18.00 -73.06 15.06
CA THR A 274 17.68 -74.10 16.08
C THR A 274 16.23 -73.90 16.54
N ALA A 275 15.45 -74.99 16.57
CA ALA A 275 14.05 -74.99 16.98
C ALA A 275 13.87 -74.70 18.48
N PRO A 276 12.81 -73.99 18.90
CA PRO A 276 12.52 -73.76 20.31
C PRO A 276 11.91 -75.00 21.00
N PRO A 277 12.22 -75.26 22.28
CA PRO A 277 11.63 -76.36 23.05
C PRO A 277 10.15 -76.11 23.40
N PRO A 278 9.33 -77.16 23.56
CA PRO A 278 7.89 -77.02 23.84
C PRO A 278 7.62 -76.50 25.25
N ALA A 279 6.62 -75.62 25.36
CA ALA A 279 6.22 -74.92 26.58
C ALA A 279 5.52 -75.86 27.60
N PRO A 280 5.72 -75.67 28.92
CA PRO A 280 5.02 -76.43 29.96
C PRO A 280 3.56 -75.96 30.16
N ALA A 281 2.68 -76.91 30.46
CA ALA A 281 1.24 -76.74 30.63
C ALA A 281 0.88 -75.84 31.83
N ARG A 282 -0.11 -74.94 31.63
CA ARG A 282 -0.67 -74.08 32.69
C ARG A 282 -1.71 -74.85 33.54
N PRO A 283 -1.68 -74.74 34.88
CA PRO A 283 -2.77 -75.19 35.74
C PRO A 283 -3.96 -74.20 35.72
N PRO A 284 -5.18 -74.66 36.10
CA PRO A 284 -6.41 -73.90 35.93
C PRO A 284 -6.55 -72.74 36.92
N PHE A 285 -7.14 -71.65 36.43
CA PHE A 285 -7.51 -70.47 37.20
C PHE A 285 -8.58 -70.81 38.25
N ASP A 286 -8.29 -70.50 39.51
CA ASP A 286 -9.27 -70.50 40.60
C ASP A 286 -9.91 -69.11 40.70
N SER A 287 -11.25 -69.08 40.68
CA SER A 287 -12.05 -67.87 40.71
C SER A 287 -12.58 -67.65 42.11
N LYS A 288 -12.04 -66.64 42.82
CA LYS A 288 -12.71 -66.00 43.97
C LYS A 288 -11.99 -64.71 44.39
N VAL A 289 -12.66 -63.58 44.12
CA VAL A 289 -13.24 -62.58 45.06
C VAL A 289 -13.30 -61.24 44.34
#